data_AF-A0A2P2LY65-F1
#
_entry.id   AF-A0A2P2LY65-F1
#
_cell.length_a   1.000
_cell.length_b   1.000
_cell.length_c   1.000
_cell.angle_alpha   90.00
_cell.angle_beta   90.00
_cell.angle_gamma   90.00
#
_symmetry.space_group_name_H-M   'P 1'
#
loop_
_entity.id
_entity.type
_entity.pdbx_description
1 polymer ?
#
loop_
_entity_poly.entity_id
_entity_poly.type
_entity_poly.pdbx_seq_one_letter_code
_entity_poly.pdbx_strand_id
1 'polypeptide(L)'
;MRPINWSSVWFIRKYMQKGVSVWLDVPLEALAQRIAAVGIDSRPLLHHDAGDAYMKAFKRLSTLFEERGEAYAQANARVSLENIAAKIGHSDVFSITPAQIAIEALEQIGNFLNEEQGVL
;
A
#
# COMPACT_ATOMS: atom_id res chain seq x y z
N MET A 1 -2.01 6.85 -21.64
CA MET A 1 -2.64 6.42 -20.37
C MET A 1 -3.74 5.43 -20.72
N ARG A 2 -3.77 4.24 -20.11
CA ARG A 2 -4.95 3.36 -20.24
C ARG A 2 -5.98 3.88 -19.24
N PRO A 3 -7.21 4.20 -19.67
CA PRO A 3 -8.24 4.67 -18.73
C PRO A 3 -8.43 3.63 -17.63
N ILE A 4 -8.67 4.08 -16.40
CA ILE A 4 -9.15 3.19 -15.36
C ILE A 4 -10.45 2.60 -15.84
N ASN A 5 -10.44 1.30 -16.06
CA ASN A 5 -11.67 0.57 -16.26
C ASN A 5 -12.37 0.52 -14.91
N TRP A 6 -13.25 1.48 -14.66
CA TRP A 6 -14.05 1.57 -13.44
C TRP A 6 -14.82 0.26 -13.19
N SER A 7 -15.14 -0.47 -14.27
CA SER A 7 -15.70 -1.82 -14.22
C SER A 7 -14.82 -2.76 -13.39
N SER A 8 -13.49 -2.77 -13.58
CA SER A 8 -12.59 -3.70 -12.87
C SER A 8 -12.48 -3.40 -11.38
N VAL A 9 -12.44 -2.13 -10.98
CA VAL A 9 -12.43 -1.71 -9.56
C VAL A 9 -13.77 -2.06 -8.91
N TRP A 10 -14.88 -1.77 -9.61
CA TRP A 10 -16.22 -2.12 -9.16
C TRP A 10 -16.42 -3.64 -9.05
N PHE A 11 -15.88 -4.42 -9.99
CA PHE A 11 -15.92 -5.88 -9.95
C PHE A 11 -15.16 -6.41 -8.73
N ILE A 12 -13.91 -5.99 -8.51
CA ILE A 12 -13.13 -6.42 -7.34
C ILE A 12 -13.88 -6.07 -6.06
N ARG A 13 -14.44 -4.85 -5.95
CA ARG A 13 -15.23 -4.44 -4.79
C ARG A 13 -16.45 -5.33 -4.55
N LYS A 14 -17.23 -5.63 -5.59
CA LYS A 14 -18.41 -6.50 -5.50
C LYS A 14 -18.09 -7.88 -4.91
N TYR A 15 -16.89 -8.40 -5.19
CA TYR A 15 -16.45 -9.67 -4.62
C TYR A 15 -15.80 -9.51 -3.24
N MET A 16 -15.05 -8.44 -3.00
CA MET A 16 -14.36 -8.18 -1.73
C MET A 16 -15.31 -7.79 -0.59
N GLN A 17 -16.52 -7.30 -0.88
CA GLN A 17 -17.56 -7.03 0.12
C GLN A 17 -18.10 -8.27 0.84
N LYS A 18 -17.76 -9.48 0.38
CA LYS A 18 -18.16 -10.73 1.03
C LYS A 18 -17.25 -11.13 2.19
N GLY A 19 -16.20 -10.37 2.47
CA GLY A 19 -15.26 -10.61 3.56
C GLY A 19 -14.65 -9.31 4.05
N VAL A 20 -13.61 -9.43 4.87
CA VAL A 20 -12.88 -8.26 5.38
C VAL A 20 -11.80 -7.86 4.38
N SER A 21 -11.87 -6.62 3.92
CA SER A 21 -10.87 -6.01 3.05
C SER A 21 -9.88 -5.17 3.85
N VAL A 22 -8.58 -5.36 3.59
CA VAL A 22 -7.50 -4.63 4.25
C VAL A 22 -6.75 -3.78 3.24
N TRP A 23 -6.66 -2.48 3.50
CA TRP A 23 -5.81 -1.58 2.74
C TRP A 23 -4.42 -1.49 3.40
N LEU A 24 -3.40 -1.95 2.69
CA LEU A 24 -2.00 -1.70 3.04
C LEU A 24 -1.60 -0.33 2.52
N ASP A 25 -1.58 0.65 3.41
CA ASP A 25 -1.25 2.03 3.11
C ASP A 25 0.26 2.25 3.26
N VAL A 26 0.92 2.25 2.11
CA VAL A 26 2.38 2.37 1.98
C VAL A 26 2.70 3.73 1.34
N PRO A 27 3.60 4.54 1.92
CA PRO A 27 4.03 5.80 1.32
C PRO A 27 4.55 5.61 -0.12
N LEU A 28 4.19 6.55 -1.00
CA LEU A 28 4.51 6.46 -2.43
C LEU A 28 6.01 6.52 -2.68
N GLU A 29 6.75 7.24 -1.83
CA GLU A 29 8.20 7.34 -1.81
C GLU A 29 8.82 5.96 -1.57
N ALA A 30 8.32 5.22 -0.57
CA ALA A 30 8.80 3.89 -0.23
C ALA A 30 8.49 2.87 -1.35
N LEU A 31 7.31 2.97 -1.97
CA LEU A 31 6.93 2.15 -3.13
C LEU A 31 7.79 2.47 -4.36
N ALA A 32 8.02 3.74 -4.65
CA ALA A 32 8.84 4.18 -5.78
C ALA A 32 10.27 3.70 -5.64
N GLN A 33 10.86 3.83 -4.45
CA GLN A 33 12.20 3.34 -4.16
C GLN A 33 12.29 1.82 -4.30
N ARG A 34 11.29 1.07 -3.82
CA ARG A 34 11.26 -0.39 -3.98
C ARG A 34 11.15 -0.81 -5.45
N ILE A 35 10.32 -0.15 -6.24
CA ILE A 35 10.19 -0.42 -7.69
C ILE A 35 11.49 -0.07 -8.42
N ALA A 36 12.12 1.06 -8.08
CA ALA A 36 13.41 1.44 -8.64
C ALA A 36 14.51 0.41 -8.28
N ALA A 37 14.56 -0.05 -7.03
CA ALA A 37 15.52 -1.06 -6.58
C ALA A 37 15.35 -2.42 -7.28
N VAL A 38 14.12 -2.92 -7.41
CA VAL A 38 13.83 -4.17 -8.14
C VAL A 38 14.21 -4.08 -9.63
N GLY A 39 14.09 -2.89 -10.22
CA GLY A 39 14.58 -2.59 -11.57
C GLY A 39 16.11 -2.65 -11.72
N ILE A 40 16.86 -2.43 -10.63
CA ILE A 40 18.33 -2.45 -10.59
C ILE A 40 18.85 -3.87 -10.34
N ASP A 41 18.21 -4.63 -9.44
CA ASP A 41 18.59 -6.02 -9.15
C ASP A 41 18.41 -6.98 -10.34
N SER A 42 17.47 -6.65 -11.25
CA SER A 42 17.16 -7.49 -12.40
C SER A 42 18.17 -7.33 -13.56
N ARG A 43 19.00 -6.28 -13.58
CA ARG A 43 19.93 -5.99 -14.71
C ARG A 43 21.21 -5.27 -14.23
N PRO A 44 22.26 -6.01 -13.85
CA PRO A 44 23.49 -5.47 -13.22
C PRO A 44 24.42 -4.67 -14.16
N LEU A 45 23.94 -4.15 -15.30
CA LEU A 45 24.75 -3.41 -16.28
C LEU A 45 24.18 -2.03 -16.68
N LEU A 46 23.11 -1.55 -16.03
CA LEU A 46 22.55 -0.23 -16.31
C LEU A 46 22.97 0.78 -15.24
N HIS A 47 24.14 1.37 -15.43
CA HIS A 47 24.49 2.69 -14.88
C HIS A 47 23.69 3.80 -15.60
N HIS A 48 22.37 3.78 -15.48
CA HIS A 48 21.54 4.92 -15.82
C HIS A 48 20.78 5.35 -14.57
N ASP A 49 21.31 6.42 -13.96
CA ASP A 49 20.65 7.35 -13.06
C ASP A 49 19.45 6.76 -12.30
N ALA A 50 19.73 6.19 -11.13
CA ALA A 50 18.71 5.79 -10.16
C ALA A 50 17.67 6.91 -9.88
N GLY A 51 18.05 8.17 -10.12
CA GLY A 51 17.14 9.33 -10.09
C GLY A 51 16.03 9.32 -11.14
N ASP A 52 16.28 8.89 -12.39
CA ASP A 52 15.25 8.85 -13.43
C ASP A 52 14.26 7.69 -13.20
N ALA A 53 14.77 6.52 -12.79
CA ALA A 53 13.92 5.37 -12.46
C ALA A 53 12.99 5.65 -11.27
N TYR A 54 13.51 6.24 -10.20
CA TYR A 54 12.72 6.67 -9.04
C TYR A 54 11.67 7.71 -9.44
N MET A 55 12.07 8.79 -10.11
CA MET A 55 11.16 9.89 -10.45
C MET A 55 10.04 9.45 -11.40
N LYS A 56 10.35 8.55 -12.34
CA LYS A 56 9.37 7.95 -13.25
C LYS A 56 8.41 7.00 -12.53
N ALA A 57 8.91 6.22 -11.57
CA ALA A 57 8.07 5.36 -10.72
C ALA A 57 7.16 6.20 -9.83
N PHE A 58 7.71 7.18 -9.12
CA PHE A 58 6.99 8.09 -8.25
C PHE A 58 5.87 8.82 -9.01
N LYS A 59 6.18 9.46 -10.15
CA LYS A 59 5.18 10.16 -10.96
C LYS A 59 4.03 9.25 -11.41
N ARG A 60 4.33 8.01 -11.79
CA ARG A 60 3.31 7.03 -12.18
C ARG A 60 2.47 6.58 -10.99
N LEU A 61 3.08 6.37 -9.83
CA LEU A 61 2.39 5.99 -8.61
C LEU A 61 1.49 7.12 -8.11
N SER A 62 1.93 8.37 -8.15
CA SER A 62 1.13 9.54 -7.78
C SER A 62 -0.14 9.63 -8.63
N THR A 63 -0.01 9.54 -9.97
CA THR A 63 -1.18 9.52 -10.85
C THR A 63 -2.11 8.34 -10.54
N LEU A 64 -1.57 7.14 -10.34
CA LEU A 64 -2.38 5.97 -9.99
C LEU A 64 -3.07 6.10 -8.62
N PHE A 65 -2.42 6.76 -7.66
CA PHE A 65 -2.94 6.98 -6.32
C PHE A 65 -4.04 8.05 -6.33
N GLU A 66 -3.87 9.15 -7.06
CA GLU A 66 -4.94 10.13 -7.28
C GLU A 66 -6.18 9.48 -7.89
N GLU A 67 -5.98 8.59 -8.86
CA GLU A 67 -7.11 7.98 -9.54
C GLU A 67 -7.78 6.83 -8.77
N ARG A 68 -7.08 6.18 -7.81
CA ARG A 68 -7.56 4.96 -7.13
C ARG A 68 -7.61 5.04 -5.60
N GLY A 69 -7.00 6.06 -5.01
CA GLY A 69 -6.82 6.21 -3.56
C GLY A 69 -8.15 6.20 -2.83
N GLU A 70 -9.15 6.89 -3.38
CA GLU A 70 -10.51 6.89 -2.83
C GLU A 70 -11.14 5.49 -2.78
N ALA A 71 -10.85 4.63 -3.77
CA ALA A 71 -11.36 3.27 -3.77
C ALA A 71 -10.66 2.39 -2.71
N TYR A 72 -9.37 2.61 -2.45
CA TYR A 72 -8.65 1.91 -1.38
C TYR A 72 -9.12 2.35 0.01
N ALA A 73 -9.48 3.62 0.18
CA ALA A 73 -10.00 4.17 1.42
C ALA A 73 -11.36 3.56 1.85
N GLN A 74 -12.04 2.83 0.96
CA GLN A 74 -13.28 2.11 1.26
C GLN A 74 -13.07 0.71 1.87
N ALA A 75 -11.83 0.30 2.13
CA ALA A 75 -11.54 -0.97 2.79
C ALA A 75 -12.04 -0.97 4.25
N ASN A 76 -12.34 -2.16 4.78
CA ASN A 76 -12.83 -2.33 6.16
C ASN A 76 -11.76 -1.95 7.19
N ALA A 77 -10.51 -2.30 6.92
CA ALA A 77 -9.37 -2.03 7.78
C ALA A 77 -8.24 -1.34 7.01
N ARG A 78 -7.53 -0.41 7.65
CA ARG A 78 -6.36 0.28 7.09
C ARG A 78 -5.13 -0.01 7.94
N VAL A 79 -4.06 -0.42 7.28
CA VAL A 79 -2.75 -0.68 7.88
C VAL A 79 -1.77 0.34 7.32
N SER A 80 -1.49 1.40 8.10
CA SER A 80 -0.52 2.42 7.72
C SER A 80 0.87 2.01 8.17
N LEU A 81 1.79 1.90 7.21
CA LEU A 81 3.19 1.58 7.52
C LEU A 81 3.88 2.73 8.27
N GLU A 82 3.47 3.97 8.07
CA GLU A 82 3.99 5.10 8.84
C GLU A 82 3.60 4.99 10.32
N ASN A 83 2.35 4.59 10.60
CA ASN A 83 1.91 4.34 11.97
C ASN A 83 2.66 3.17 12.62
N ILE A 84 2.92 2.10 11.86
CA ILE A 84 3.71 0.97 12.35
C ILE A 84 5.14 1.43 12.69
N ALA A 85 5.79 2.19 11.81
CA ALA A 85 7.13 2.75 12.05
C ALA A 85 7.14 3.60 13.33
N ALA A 86 6.16 4.50 13.48
CA ALA A 86 6.01 5.34 14.66
C ALA A 86 5.80 4.53 15.94
N LYS A 87 4.95 3.48 15.92
CA LYS A 87 4.70 2.59 17.06
C LYS A 87 5.97 1.86 17.51
N ILE A 88 6.82 1.44 16.57
CA ILE A 88 8.06 0.70 16.85
C ILE A 88 9.24 1.65 17.18
N GLY A 89 9.02 2.96 17.15
CA GLY A 89 10.05 3.97 17.40
C GLY A 89 11.14 4.00 16.33
N HIS A 90 10.86 3.48 15.13
CA HIS A 90 11.75 3.51 13.98
C HIS A 90 11.35 4.65 13.05
N SER A 91 12.33 5.40 12.55
CA SER A 91 12.07 6.53 11.65
C SER A 91 11.73 6.09 10.23
N ASP A 92 12.04 4.83 9.86
CA ASP A 92 12.07 4.40 8.48
C ASP A 92 11.14 3.21 8.20
N VAL A 93 10.25 3.40 7.23
CA VAL A 93 9.28 2.43 6.71
C VAL A 93 9.96 1.19 6.11
N PHE A 94 11.20 1.32 5.61
CA PHE A 94 11.94 0.18 5.05
C PHE A 94 12.40 -0.84 6.10
N SER A 95 12.45 -0.46 7.37
CA SER A 95 12.83 -1.35 8.47
C SER A 95 11.69 -2.28 8.92
N ILE A 96 10.47 -2.04 8.44
CA ILE A 96 9.29 -2.80 8.82
C ILE A 96 9.33 -4.18 8.16
N THR A 97 9.28 -5.21 8.99
CA THR A 97 9.22 -6.61 8.54
C THR A 97 7.80 -6.99 8.09
N PRO A 98 7.65 -7.96 7.17
CA PRO A 98 6.34 -8.48 6.79
C PRO A 98 5.53 -9.03 7.98
N ALA A 99 6.22 -9.56 9.00
CA ALA A 99 5.59 -10.04 10.23
C ALA A 99 4.93 -8.90 11.03
N GLN A 100 5.60 -7.74 11.15
CA GLN A 100 5.04 -6.56 11.81
C GLN A 100 3.81 -6.03 11.07
N ILE A 101 3.84 -6.02 9.73
CA ILE A 101 2.67 -5.66 8.91
C ILE A 101 1.51 -6.64 9.14
N ALA A 102 1.80 -7.94 9.19
CA ALA A 102 0.79 -8.96 9.43
C ALA A 102 0.15 -8.83 10.82
N ILE A 103 0.95 -8.52 11.85
CA ILE A 103 0.45 -8.28 13.20
C ILE A 103 -0.50 -7.09 13.22
N GLU A 104 -0.09 -5.94 12.67
CA GLU A 104 -0.97 -4.75 12.60
C GLU A 104 -2.25 -5.04 11.79
N ALA A 105 -2.14 -5.79 10.69
CA ALA A 105 -3.32 -6.19 9.92
C ALA A 105 -4.32 -7.00 10.77
N LEU A 106 -3.84 -7.94 11.58
CA LEU A 106 -4.70 -8.72 12.48
C LEU A 106 -5.34 -7.85 13.56
N GLU A 107 -4.60 -6.90 14.14
CA GLU A 107 -5.14 -5.94 15.11
C GLU A 107 -6.24 -5.07 14.50
N GLN A 108 -6.02 -4.51 13.32
CA GLN A 108 -7.00 -3.66 12.64
C GLN A 108 -8.25 -4.44 12.21
N ILE A 109 -8.09 -5.69 11.76
CA ILE A 109 -9.23 -6.59 11.50
C ILE A 109 -9.99 -6.86 12.81
N GLY A 110 -9.29 -7.14 13.91
CA GLY A 110 -9.90 -7.38 15.21
C GLY A 110 -10.71 -6.19 15.71
N ASN A 111 -10.15 -4.98 15.61
CA ASN A 111 -10.84 -3.74 15.98
C ASN A 111 -12.11 -3.54 15.15
N PHE A 112 -12.02 -3.69 13.83
CA PHE A 112 -13.18 -3.60 12.93
C PHE A 112 -14.30 -4.59 13.32
N LEU A 113 -13.94 -5.85 13.61
CA LEU A 113 -14.93 -6.87 13.99
C LEU A 113 -15.56 -6.61 15.36
N ASN A 114 -14.82 -6.03 16.32
CA ASN A 114 -15.34 -5.68 17.64
C ASN A 114 -16.26 -4.46 17.59
N GLU A 115 -15.95 -3.48 16.75
CA GLU A 115 -16.79 -2.31 16.46
C GLU A 115 -18.12 -2.75 15.82
N GLU A 116 -18.10 -3.69 14.85
CA GLU A 116 -19.32 -4.21 14.24
C GLU A 116 -20.21 -5.02 15.21
N GLN A 117 -19.62 -5.65 16.23
CA GLN A 117 -20.35 -6.41 17.24
C GLN A 117 -20.86 -5.54 18.41
N GLY A 118 -20.52 -4.25 18.45
CA GLY A 118 -20.91 -3.34 19.53
C GLY A 118 -20.26 -3.69 20.88
N VAL A 119 -19.07 -4.30 20.87
CA VAL A 119 -18.35 -4.77 22.08
C VAL A 119 -17.32 -3.72 22.55
N LEU A 120 -17.53 -2.45 22.24
CA LEU A 120 -16.72 -1.32 22.71
C LEU A 120 -17.57 -0.26 23.41
#